data_AF-C6BXL8-F1
#
_entry.id   AF-C6BXL8-F1
#
_cell.length_a   1.000
_cell.length_b   1.000
_cell.length_c   1.000
_cell.angle_alpha   90.00
_cell.angle_beta   90.00
_cell.angle_gamma   90.00
#
_symmetry.space_group_name_H-M   'P 1'
#
loop_
_entity.id
_entity.type
_entity.pdbx_description
1 polymer ?
#
loop_
_entity_poly.entity_id
_entity_poly.type
_entity_poly.pdbx_seq_one_letter_code
_entity_poly.pdbx_strand_id
1 'polypeptide(L)'
;MIVLSLEQKAIVNIIKKCTEGDRPSWNTFVEKYSGIIYFTINNTLKSKLKFYSQHHADDICQNVFLRLVQNDRSLLKRYDPQKAKITTWLMVISRSVTMDFLRKGVYCLAPLDDFINELEAPADPVQEGLDIPEQLLSPRQKLIVKLYFEDGLDISEISDFIGIKEQSVRSAKHKALTKLRSYHGVSEESYVLTR
;
A
#
# COMPACT_ATOMS: atom_id res chain seq x y z
N MET A 1 13.68 -8.30 -28.28
CA MET A 1 14.28 -9.31 -27.39
C MET A 1 15.14 -8.56 -26.37
N ILE A 2 14.59 -8.23 -25.19
CA ILE A 2 15.29 -7.39 -24.21
C ILE A 2 16.21 -8.31 -23.39
N VAL A 3 17.52 -8.10 -23.49
CA VAL A 3 18.51 -8.81 -22.70
C VAL A 3 18.33 -8.42 -21.23
N LEU A 4 17.83 -9.34 -20.41
CA LEU A 4 17.72 -9.14 -18.96
C LEU A 4 19.13 -8.91 -18.37
N SER A 5 19.29 -7.86 -17.55
CA SER A 5 20.50 -7.60 -16.76
C SER A 5 20.89 -8.82 -15.93
N LEU A 6 22.20 -9.04 -15.70
CA LEU A 6 22.72 -10.15 -14.88
C LEU A 6 22.05 -10.24 -13.50
N GLU A 7 21.83 -9.08 -12.86
CA GLU A 7 21.13 -9.02 -11.57
C GLU A 7 19.67 -9.46 -11.69
N GLN A 8 19.00 -9.08 -12.77
CA GLN A 8 17.61 -9.42 -13.01
C GLN A 8 17.45 -10.92 -13.28
N LYS A 9 18.40 -11.54 -14.00
CA LYS A 9 18.45 -12.99 -14.20
C LYS A 9 18.64 -13.74 -12.88
N ALA A 10 19.50 -13.24 -12.00
CA ALA A 10 19.71 -13.86 -10.68
C ALA A 10 18.43 -13.81 -9.82
N ILE A 11 17.72 -12.69 -9.81
CA ILE A 11 16.44 -12.53 -9.11
C ILE A 11 15.39 -13.51 -9.63
N VAL A 12 15.21 -13.56 -10.96
CA VAL A 12 14.24 -14.46 -11.59
C VAL A 12 14.55 -15.92 -11.26
N ASN A 13 15.84 -16.29 -11.24
CA ASN A 13 16.26 -17.65 -10.89
C ASN A 13 15.94 -18.00 -9.41
N ILE A 14 16.22 -17.09 -8.47
CA ILE A 14 15.90 -17.29 -7.05
C ILE A 14 14.39 -17.45 -6.88
N ILE A 15 13.58 -16.60 -7.52
CA ILE A 15 12.11 -16.67 -7.42
C ILE A 15 11.60 -17.99 -8.00
N LYS A 16 12.14 -18.44 -9.14
CA LYS A 16 11.78 -19.73 -9.72
C LYS A 16 12.07 -20.89 -8.77
N LYS A 17 13.24 -20.91 -8.13
CA LYS A 17 13.56 -21.94 -7.14
C LYS A 17 12.65 -21.87 -5.91
N CYS A 18 12.30 -20.66 -5.46
CA CYS A 18 11.32 -20.47 -4.38
C CYS A 18 9.93 -21.02 -4.76
N THR A 19 9.48 -20.85 -6.00
CA THR A 19 8.17 -21.38 -6.45
C THR A 19 8.17 -22.91 -6.54
N GLU A 20 9.32 -23.53 -6.76
CA GLU A 20 9.55 -24.98 -6.75
C GLU A 20 9.69 -25.55 -5.32
N GLY A 21 9.78 -24.69 -4.29
CA GLY A 21 9.88 -25.10 -2.89
C GLY A 21 11.30 -25.34 -2.40
N ASP A 22 12.32 -24.83 -3.09
CA ASP A 22 13.72 -24.92 -2.69
C ASP A 22 13.98 -24.12 -1.40
N ARG A 23 14.25 -24.83 -0.30
CA ARG A 23 14.45 -24.22 1.02
C ARG A 23 15.68 -23.28 1.09
N PRO A 24 16.84 -23.63 0.51
CA PRO A 24 17.99 -22.72 0.48
C PRO A 24 17.68 -21.40 -0.23
N SER A 25 17.07 -21.45 -1.42
CA SER A 25 16.69 -20.24 -2.15
C SER A 25 15.64 -19.42 -1.39
N TRP A 26 14.72 -20.08 -0.69
CA TRP A 26 13.77 -19.41 0.19
C TRP A 26 14.47 -18.65 1.33
N ASN A 27 15.42 -19.27 2.01
CA ASN A 27 16.18 -18.60 3.08
C ASN A 27 16.94 -17.38 2.55
N THR A 28 17.64 -17.53 1.41
CA THR A 28 18.31 -16.40 0.74
C THR A 28 17.32 -15.30 0.34
N PHE A 29 16.13 -15.66 -0.13
CA PHE A 29 15.08 -14.70 -0.46
C PHE A 29 14.61 -13.93 0.78
N VAL A 30 14.33 -14.63 1.88
CA VAL A 30 13.92 -14.02 3.15
C VAL A 30 15.00 -13.08 3.67
N GLU A 31 16.25 -13.53 3.76
CA GLU A 31 17.39 -12.71 4.23
C GLU A 31 17.54 -11.43 3.38
N LYS A 32 17.48 -11.57 2.05
CA LYS A 32 17.68 -10.46 1.12
C LYS A 32 16.57 -9.41 1.19
N TYR A 33 15.31 -9.84 1.37
CA TYR A 33 14.17 -8.94 1.24
C TYR A 33 13.50 -8.58 2.58
N SER A 34 13.90 -9.19 3.70
CA SER A 34 13.37 -8.82 5.02
C SER A 34 13.55 -7.33 5.32
N GLY A 35 14.71 -6.75 5.01
CA GLY A 35 14.98 -5.34 5.30
C GLY A 35 14.00 -4.37 4.64
N ILE A 36 13.68 -4.58 3.34
CA ILE A 36 12.73 -3.71 2.63
C ILE A 36 11.29 -3.95 3.10
N ILE A 37 10.92 -5.19 3.41
CA ILE A 37 9.60 -5.54 3.96
C ILE A 37 9.41 -4.85 5.32
N TYR A 38 10.37 -4.98 6.24
CA TYR A 38 10.35 -4.30 7.54
C TYR A 38 10.31 -2.79 7.41
N PHE A 39 11.07 -2.20 6.48
CA PHE A 39 11.03 -0.77 6.22
C PHE A 39 9.62 -0.31 5.81
N THR A 40 8.97 -1.01 4.88
CA THR A 40 7.62 -0.68 4.42
C THR A 40 6.57 -0.85 5.52
N ILE A 41 6.64 -1.94 6.29
CA ILE A 41 5.74 -2.20 7.42
C ILE A 41 5.85 -1.06 8.44
N ASN A 42 7.08 -0.75 8.89
CA ASN A 42 7.32 0.29 9.88
C ASN A 42 6.83 1.66 9.41
N ASN A 43 7.12 2.05 8.17
CA ASN A 43 6.64 3.33 7.64
C ASN A 43 5.10 3.38 7.55
N THR A 44 4.48 2.27 7.17
CA THR A 44 3.01 2.18 7.10
C THR A 44 2.41 2.27 8.50
N LEU A 45 2.94 1.55 9.49
CA LEU A 45 2.49 1.62 10.89
C LEU A 45 2.68 3.03 11.47
N LYS A 46 3.85 3.66 11.31
CA LYS A 46 4.11 5.04 11.77
C LYS A 46 3.12 6.05 11.17
N SER A 47 2.68 5.83 9.94
CA SER A 47 1.71 6.72 9.28
C SER A 47 0.28 6.57 9.80
N LYS A 48 -0.02 5.49 10.55
CA LYS A 48 -1.38 5.13 11.00
C LYS A 48 -1.53 5.04 12.52
N LEU A 49 -0.45 4.79 13.24
CA LEU A 49 -0.46 4.59 14.68
C LEU A 49 0.56 5.52 15.34
N LYS A 50 0.17 6.13 16.46
CA LYS A 50 1.08 6.93 17.30
C LYS A 50 2.11 6.04 18.02
N PHE A 51 1.70 4.82 18.38
CA PHE A 51 2.54 3.83 19.06
C PHE A 51 2.29 2.44 18.48
N TYR A 52 3.36 1.66 18.30
CA TYR A 52 3.31 0.23 17.97
C TYR A 52 4.57 -0.44 18.52
N SER A 53 4.45 -1.70 18.97
CA SER A 53 5.59 -2.51 19.39
C SER A 53 6.29 -3.17 18.19
N GLN A 54 7.55 -3.54 18.38
CA GLN A 54 8.32 -4.32 17.40
C GLN A 54 7.66 -5.68 17.10
N HIS A 55 7.01 -6.30 18.10
CA HIS A 55 6.29 -7.56 17.92
C HIS A 55 5.20 -7.47 16.84
N HIS A 56 4.46 -6.36 16.76
CA HIS A 56 3.48 -6.18 15.68
C HIS A 56 4.16 -6.16 14.30
N ALA A 57 5.31 -5.51 14.18
CA ALA A 57 6.04 -5.47 12.91
C ALA A 57 6.56 -6.88 12.53
N ASP A 58 7.03 -7.66 13.51
CA ASP A 58 7.48 -9.03 13.30
C ASP A 58 6.34 -9.95 12.87
N ASP A 59 5.18 -9.87 13.51
CA ASP A 59 3.99 -10.65 13.15
C ASP A 59 3.49 -10.29 11.74
N ILE A 60 3.47 -9.01 11.39
CA ILE A 60 3.08 -8.57 10.04
C ILE A 60 4.10 -9.07 9.02
N CYS A 61 5.40 -9.01 9.32
CA CYS A 61 6.46 -9.52 8.44
C CYS A 61 6.30 -11.03 8.18
N GLN A 62 6.04 -11.81 9.22
CA GLN A 62 5.72 -13.24 9.09
C GLN A 62 4.49 -13.45 8.20
N ASN A 63 3.43 -12.65 8.38
CA ASN A 63 2.23 -12.73 7.54
C ASN A 63 2.51 -12.37 6.06
N VAL A 64 3.45 -11.46 5.78
CA VAL A 64 3.90 -11.17 4.41
C VAL A 64 4.53 -12.41 3.78
N PHE A 65 5.47 -13.05 4.48
CA PHE A 65 6.12 -14.25 3.98
C PHE A 65 5.16 -15.44 3.86
N LEU A 66 4.25 -15.62 4.82
CA LEU A 66 3.17 -16.61 4.73
C LEU A 66 2.29 -16.35 3.51
N ARG A 67 1.93 -15.09 3.24
CA ARG A 67 1.12 -14.70 2.07
C ARG A 67 1.81 -14.99 0.75
N LEU A 68 3.15 -14.97 0.71
CA LEU A 68 3.93 -15.32 -0.47
C LEU A 68 3.92 -16.82 -0.76
N VAL A 69 3.95 -17.66 0.28
CA VAL A 69 4.08 -19.13 0.14
C VAL A 69 2.77 -19.90 0.22
N GLN A 70 1.72 -19.33 0.81
CA GLN A 70 0.39 -19.95 0.88
C GLN A 70 -0.19 -20.24 -0.51
N ASN A 71 -1.21 -21.10 -0.56
CA ASN A 71 -1.88 -21.48 -1.80
C ASN A 71 -0.89 -21.92 -2.88
N ASP A 72 0.00 -22.85 -2.51
CA ASP A 72 1.06 -23.40 -3.35
C ASP A 72 1.91 -22.32 -4.07
N ARG A 73 2.33 -21.29 -3.31
CA ARG A 73 3.17 -20.17 -3.80
C ARG A 73 2.55 -19.44 -5.00
N SER A 74 1.23 -19.48 -5.15
CA SER A 74 0.51 -18.87 -6.28
C SER A 74 0.81 -17.38 -6.45
N LEU A 75 1.05 -16.64 -5.35
CA LEU A 75 1.41 -15.23 -5.41
C LEU A 75 2.82 -15.03 -5.98
N LEU A 76 3.81 -15.79 -5.50
CA LEU A 76 5.17 -15.79 -6.06
C LEU A 76 5.18 -16.21 -7.54
N LYS A 77 4.37 -17.20 -7.93
CA LYS A 77 4.24 -17.65 -9.32
C LYS A 77 3.66 -16.57 -10.26
N ARG A 78 2.95 -15.57 -9.71
CA ARG A 78 2.38 -14.44 -10.46
C ARG A 78 3.35 -13.26 -10.62
N TYR A 79 4.50 -13.28 -9.96
CA TYR A 79 5.49 -12.22 -10.11
C TYR A 79 6.00 -12.15 -11.55
N ASP A 80 5.97 -10.96 -12.13
CA ASP A 80 6.44 -10.69 -13.48
C ASP A 80 7.53 -9.60 -13.45
N PRO A 81 8.80 -9.94 -13.74
CA PRO A 81 9.91 -9.00 -13.73
C PRO A 81 9.84 -7.96 -14.86
N GLN A 82 8.96 -8.12 -15.84
CA GLN A 82 8.73 -7.11 -16.88
C GLN A 82 7.78 -6.02 -16.42
N LYS A 83 6.91 -6.30 -15.44
CA LYS A 83 5.92 -5.36 -14.91
C LYS A 83 6.46 -4.54 -13.76
N ALA A 84 7.21 -5.15 -12.85
CA ALA A 84 7.75 -4.43 -11.70
C ALA A 84 9.06 -5.06 -11.21
N LYS A 85 9.89 -4.23 -10.56
CA LYS A 85 11.02 -4.73 -9.77
C LYS A 85 10.47 -5.52 -8.57
N ILE A 86 11.20 -6.56 -8.17
CA ILE A 86 10.84 -7.40 -7.02
C ILE A 86 10.70 -6.59 -5.73
N THR A 87 11.53 -5.56 -5.54
CA THR A 87 11.44 -4.68 -4.38
C THR A 87 10.12 -3.92 -4.36
N THR A 88 9.73 -3.28 -5.46
CA THR A 88 8.45 -2.58 -5.62
C THR A 88 7.29 -3.53 -5.33
N TRP A 89 7.29 -4.72 -5.94
CA TRP A 89 6.24 -5.71 -5.75
C TRP A 89 6.10 -6.17 -4.28
N LEU A 90 7.22 -6.38 -3.59
CA LEU A 90 7.22 -6.74 -2.16
C LEU A 90 6.75 -5.59 -1.26
N MET A 91 7.05 -4.34 -1.61
CA MET A 91 6.53 -3.18 -0.87
C MET A 91 4.99 -3.12 -0.94
N VAL A 92 4.40 -3.36 -2.12
CA VAL A 92 2.94 -3.42 -2.30
C VAL A 92 2.31 -4.51 -1.41
N ILE A 93 2.86 -5.72 -1.45
CA ILE A 93 2.35 -6.83 -0.64
C ILE A 93 2.49 -6.51 0.85
N SER A 94 3.63 -5.99 1.27
CA SER A 94 3.91 -5.63 2.67
C SER A 94 2.92 -4.58 3.18
N ARG A 95 2.66 -3.54 2.37
CA ARG A 95 1.67 -2.51 2.71
C ARG A 95 0.27 -3.10 2.78
N SER A 96 -0.14 -3.94 1.82
CA SER A 96 -1.45 -4.59 1.84
C SER A 96 -1.66 -5.43 3.10
N VAL A 97 -0.67 -6.26 3.48
CA VAL A 97 -0.74 -7.08 4.69
C VAL A 97 -0.78 -6.21 5.95
N THR A 98 0.00 -5.12 5.99
CA THR A 98 -0.04 -4.16 7.11
C THR A 98 -1.41 -3.51 7.25
N MET A 99 -2.03 -3.09 6.14
CA MET A 99 -3.37 -2.52 6.16
C MET A 99 -4.42 -3.54 6.58
N ASP A 100 -4.30 -4.80 6.15
CA ASP A 100 -5.19 -5.89 6.59
C ASP A 100 -5.07 -6.14 8.10
N PHE A 101 -3.84 -6.08 8.65
CA PHE A 101 -3.59 -6.16 10.09
C PHE A 101 -4.24 -5.00 10.84
N LEU A 102 -4.03 -3.75 10.37
CA LEU A 102 -4.61 -2.56 11.00
C LEU A 102 -6.14 -2.59 10.99
N ARG A 103 -6.75 -3.01 9.88
CA ARG A 103 -8.21 -3.19 9.79
C ARG A 103 -8.70 -4.19 10.84
N LYS A 104 -8.07 -5.36 10.96
CA LYS A 104 -8.42 -6.35 11.98
C LYS A 104 -8.29 -5.79 13.40
N GLY A 105 -7.23 -5.04 13.69
CA GLY A 105 -7.07 -4.38 14.99
C GLY A 105 -8.19 -3.37 15.29
N VAL A 106 -8.55 -2.52 14.32
CA VAL A 106 -9.66 -1.57 14.46
C VAL A 106 -11.01 -2.28 14.64
N TYR A 107 -11.27 -3.34 13.88
CA TYR A 107 -12.52 -4.10 13.97
C TYR A 107 -12.58 -5.00 15.22
N CYS A 108 -11.44 -5.41 15.79
CA CYS A 108 -11.40 -6.14 17.06
C CYS A 108 -11.47 -5.21 18.30
N LEU A 109 -11.17 -3.92 18.15
CA LEU A 109 -11.26 -2.91 19.23
C LEU A 109 -12.61 -2.19 19.29
N ALA A 110 -13.56 -2.54 18.42
CA ALA A 110 -14.93 -2.10 18.52
C ALA A 110 -15.77 -3.16 19.25
N PRO A 111 -16.38 -2.90 20.44
CA PRO A 111 -16.13 -1.87 21.45
C PRO A 111 -15.80 -2.47 22.85
N LEU A 112 -14.88 -1.84 23.57
CA LEU A 112 -14.93 -1.72 25.04
C LEU A 112 -14.48 -0.30 25.41
N ASP A 113 -15.36 0.39 26.13
CA ASP A 113 -15.46 1.82 26.47
C ASP A 113 -14.25 2.56 27.07
N ASP A 114 -13.02 2.04 27.09
CA ASP A 114 -12.01 2.55 28.05
C ASP A 114 -10.70 3.13 27.48
N PHE A 115 -10.65 3.59 26.21
CA PHE A 115 -9.42 4.22 25.68
C PHE A 115 -9.61 5.57 24.96
N ILE A 116 -10.51 6.42 25.45
CA ILE A 116 -10.54 7.84 25.06
C ILE A 116 -10.75 8.71 26.29
N ASN A 117 -9.65 9.03 26.98
CA ASN A 117 -9.57 10.27 27.73
C ASN A 117 -8.39 11.07 27.18
N GLU A 118 -8.66 12.35 26.92
CA GLU A 118 -7.82 13.36 26.28
C GLU A 118 -7.64 13.22 24.76
N LEU A 119 -8.70 13.60 24.05
CA LEU A 119 -8.64 14.64 23.01
C LEU A 119 -10.05 15.20 22.87
N GLU A 120 -10.36 16.27 23.60
CA GLU A 120 -11.45 17.16 23.23
C GLU A 120 -11.11 17.78 21.87
N ALA A 121 -11.59 17.15 20.81
CA ALA A 121 -11.95 17.85 19.58
C ALA A 121 -13.48 17.98 19.60
N PRO A 122 -14.05 19.14 19.23
CA PRO A 122 -15.49 19.29 19.16
C PRO A 122 -16.02 18.19 18.23
N ALA A 123 -16.99 17.42 18.75
CA ALA A 123 -17.64 16.36 18.01
C ALA A 123 -18.40 16.97 16.83
N ASP A 124 -17.76 17.04 15.67
CA ASP A 124 -18.50 17.11 14.43
C ASP A 124 -19.21 15.77 14.26
N PRO A 125 -20.54 15.77 14.05
CA PRO A 125 -21.30 14.55 13.90
C PRO A 125 -20.72 13.77 12.72
N VAL A 126 -20.54 12.47 12.94
CA VAL A 126 -20.23 11.48 11.91
C VAL A 126 -21.25 11.63 10.79
N GLN A 127 -20.91 12.41 9.76
CA GLN A 127 -21.64 12.42 8.51
C GLN A 127 -21.25 11.14 7.77
N GLU A 128 -22.22 10.22 7.74
CA GLU A 128 -22.27 9.08 6.85
C GLU A 128 -21.94 9.51 5.42
N GLY A 129 -20.76 9.10 4.93
CA GLY A 129 -20.34 9.34 3.57
C GLY A 129 -20.01 10.81 3.26
N LEU A 130 -18.84 11.04 2.68
CA LEU A 130 -18.64 12.29 1.94
C LEU A 130 -19.71 12.30 0.84
N ASP A 131 -20.72 13.17 0.95
CA ASP A 131 -21.75 13.41 -0.06
C ASP A 131 -21.08 14.10 -1.26
N ILE A 132 -20.26 13.32 -1.97
CA ILE A 132 -19.60 13.73 -3.20
C ILE A 132 -20.61 13.42 -4.30
N PRO A 133 -21.13 14.43 -5.02
CA PRO A 133 -22.03 14.19 -6.13
C PRO A 133 -21.39 13.19 -7.07
N GLU A 134 -22.13 12.14 -7.43
CA GLU A 134 -21.60 11.02 -8.23
C GLU A 134 -21.01 11.49 -9.58
N GLN A 135 -21.38 12.71 -10.00
CA GLN A 135 -20.96 13.37 -11.23
C GLN A 135 -19.74 14.31 -11.08
N LEU A 136 -19.25 14.59 -9.86
CA LEU A 136 -18.16 15.57 -9.65
C LEU A 136 -16.83 15.07 -10.25
N LEU A 137 -16.52 13.81 -9.99
CA LEU A 137 -15.34 13.13 -10.52
C LEU A 137 -15.75 12.19 -11.65
N SER A 138 -14.95 12.17 -12.72
CA SER A 138 -15.14 11.12 -13.73
C SER A 138 -14.88 9.74 -13.10
N PRO A 139 -15.48 8.66 -13.64
CA PRO A 139 -15.24 7.29 -13.14
C PRO A 139 -13.74 6.96 -13.02
N ARG A 140 -12.95 7.47 -13.97
CA ARG A 140 -11.50 7.34 -14.01
C ARG A 140 -10.79 8.13 -12.90
N GLN A 141 -11.24 9.34 -12.59
CA GLN A 141 -10.70 10.14 -11.49
C GLN A 141 -11.00 9.49 -10.13
N LYS A 142 -12.23 9.03 -9.94
CA LYS A 142 -12.67 8.33 -8.72
C LYS A 142 -11.82 7.07 -8.49
N LEU A 143 -11.61 6.27 -9.54
CA LEU A 143 -10.77 5.08 -9.49
C LEU A 143 -9.31 5.41 -9.13
N ILE A 144 -8.70 6.43 -9.74
CA ILE A 144 -7.32 6.83 -9.44
C ILE A 144 -7.17 7.35 -8.00
N VAL A 145 -8.13 8.15 -7.52
CA VAL A 145 -8.14 8.65 -6.13
C VAL A 145 -8.28 7.48 -5.16
N LYS A 146 -9.19 6.54 -5.43
CA LYS A 146 -9.37 5.33 -4.63
C LYS A 146 -8.08 4.50 -4.56
N LEU A 147 -7.52 4.17 -5.72
CA LEU A 147 -6.30 3.37 -5.82
C LEU A 147 -5.11 4.05 -5.13
N TYR A 148 -5.03 5.37 -5.17
CA TYR A 148 -3.92 6.13 -4.57
C TYR A 148 -4.09 6.36 -3.06
N PHE A 149 -5.30 6.70 -2.59
CA PHE A 149 -5.52 7.09 -1.19
C PHE A 149 -6.04 5.94 -0.32
N GLU A 150 -6.93 5.10 -0.86
CA GLU A 150 -7.49 3.94 -0.15
C GLU A 150 -6.57 2.73 -0.32
N ASP A 151 -6.20 2.40 -1.56
CA ASP A 151 -5.37 1.22 -1.85
C ASP A 151 -3.86 1.52 -1.77
N GLY A 152 -3.48 2.80 -1.81
CA GLY A 152 -2.10 3.28 -1.61
C GLY A 152 -1.10 2.88 -2.66
N LEU A 153 -1.55 2.63 -3.88
CA LEU A 153 -0.71 2.36 -5.03
C LEU A 153 0.07 3.62 -5.43
N ASP A 154 1.33 3.47 -5.80
CA ASP A 154 2.11 4.57 -6.37
C ASP A 154 1.66 4.87 -7.81
N ILE A 155 1.98 6.06 -8.30
CA ILE A 155 1.62 6.55 -9.63
C ILE A 155 2.03 5.59 -10.75
N SER A 156 3.19 4.94 -10.61
CA SER A 156 3.69 3.93 -11.56
C SER A 156 2.82 2.67 -11.55
N GLU A 157 2.40 2.22 -10.37
CA GLU A 157 1.56 1.03 -10.18
C GLU A 157 0.13 1.28 -10.66
N ILE A 158 -0.40 2.48 -10.44
CA ILE A 158 -1.69 2.91 -10.98
C ILE A 158 -1.62 3.03 -12.52
N SER A 159 -0.49 3.49 -13.05
CA SER A 159 -0.22 3.56 -14.49
C SER A 159 -0.30 2.18 -15.13
N ASP A 160 0.38 1.20 -14.53
CA ASP A 160 0.40 -0.18 -15.02
C ASP A 160 -0.95 -0.89 -14.81
N PHE A 161 -1.64 -0.60 -13.71
CA PHE A 161 -2.95 -1.17 -13.40
C PHE A 161 -4.06 -0.68 -14.34
N ILE A 162 -4.03 0.60 -14.73
CA ILE A 162 -5.05 1.22 -15.59
C ILE A 162 -4.63 1.21 -17.07
N GLY A 163 -3.35 0.95 -17.38
CA GLY A 163 -2.81 0.93 -18.74
C GLY A 163 -2.63 2.33 -19.35
N ILE A 164 -2.28 3.32 -18.52
CA ILE A 164 -2.21 4.74 -18.92
C ILE A 164 -0.90 5.34 -18.45
N LYS A 165 -0.34 6.33 -19.17
CA LYS A 165 0.95 6.94 -18.80
C LYS A 165 0.92 7.53 -17.38
N GLU A 166 2.02 7.40 -16.64
CA GLU A 166 2.18 8.00 -15.30
C GLU A 166 1.81 9.48 -15.24
N GLN A 167 2.17 10.25 -16.27
CA GLN A 167 1.84 11.67 -16.37
C GLN A 167 0.32 11.90 -16.39
N SER A 168 -0.44 11.00 -17.01
CA SER A 168 -1.90 11.03 -17.02
C SER A 168 -2.49 10.67 -15.66
N VAL A 169 -1.87 9.75 -14.91
CA VAL A 169 -2.25 9.42 -13.52
C VAL A 169 -2.04 10.63 -12.61
N ARG A 170 -0.86 11.27 -12.67
CA ARG A 170 -0.55 12.50 -11.89
C ARG A 170 -1.54 13.61 -12.18
N SER A 171 -1.79 13.89 -13.46
CA SER A 171 -2.71 14.94 -13.89
C SER A 171 -4.16 14.65 -13.48
N ALA A 172 -4.61 13.40 -13.64
CA ALA A 172 -5.96 13.01 -13.25
C ALA A 172 -6.18 13.08 -11.74
N LYS A 173 -5.19 12.64 -10.93
CA LYS A 173 -5.19 12.77 -9.47
C LYS A 173 -5.26 14.24 -9.05
N HIS A 174 -4.40 15.08 -9.61
CA HIS A 174 -4.37 16.51 -9.30
C HIS A 174 -5.72 17.18 -9.60
N LYS A 175 -6.27 16.98 -10.81
CA LYS A 175 -7.58 17.52 -11.20
C LYS A 175 -8.71 17.02 -10.32
N ALA A 176 -8.67 15.76 -9.87
CA ALA A 176 -9.66 15.21 -8.96
C ALA A 176 -9.62 15.90 -7.59
N LEU A 177 -8.42 16.12 -7.05
CA LEU A 177 -8.23 16.84 -5.79
C LEU A 177 -8.64 18.31 -5.89
N THR A 178 -8.34 18.98 -7.00
CA THR A 178 -8.79 20.36 -7.23
C THR A 178 -10.31 20.47 -7.21
N LYS A 179 -11.02 19.54 -7.87
CA LYS A 179 -12.49 19.50 -7.88
C LYS A 179 -13.09 19.20 -6.51
N LEU A 180 -12.51 18.26 -5.77
CA LEU A 180 -12.93 17.96 -4.40
C LEU A 180 -12.72 19.19 -3.49
N ARG A 181 -11.58 19.87 -3.60
CA ARG A 181 -11.29 21.09 -2.83
C ARG A 181 -12.26 22.22 -3.14
N SER A 182 -12.56 22.47 -4.42
CA SER A 182 -13.53 23.50 -4.81
C SER A 182 -14.95 23.18 -4.34
N TYR A 183 -15.29 21.90 -4.24
CA TYR A 183 -16.61 21.46 -3.78
C TYR A 183 -16.78 21.61 -2.27
N HIS A 184 -15.73 21.32 -1.49
CA HIS A 184 -15.74 21.46 -0.03
C HIS A 184 -15.41 22.89 0.46
N GLY A 185 -15.22 23.87 -0.43
CA GLY A 185 -15.04 25.27 -0.05
C GLY A 185 -13.76 25.59 0.74
N VAL A 186 -12.77 24.69 0.76
CA VAL A 186 -11.52 24.92 1.50
C VAL A 186 -10.62 25.86 0.70
N SER A 187 -10.65 27.15 1.08
CA SER A 187 -9.77 28.21 0.59
C SER A 187 -8.30 27.95 0.93
N GLU A 188 -7.41 28.48 0.09
CA GLU A 188 -5.96 28.20 -0.10
C GLU A 188 -5.00 28.37 1.11
N GLU A 189 -5.46 28.52 2.35
CA GLU A 189 -4.65 29.15 3.41
C GLU A 189 -3.82 28.21 4.32
N SER A 190 -3.72 26.90 4.06
CA SER A 190 -3.05 25.98 5.03
C SER A 190 -1.92 25.12 4.48
N TYR A 191 -1.15 25.60 3.50
CA TYR A 191 0.09 24.92 3.07
C TYR A 191 1.27 25.86 2.88
N VAL A 192 1.46 26.78 3.82
CA VAL A 192 2.82 27.16 4.23
C VAL A 192 3.18 26.23 5.38
N LEU A 193 4.35 25.58 5.32
CA LEU A 193 4.83 24.43 6.13
C LEU A 193 4.41 23.09 5.48
N THR A 194 5.24 22.39 4.71
CA THR A 194 6.60 21.98 5.07
C THR A 194 7.46 21.88 3.80
N ARG A 195 8.56 22.62 3.80
CA ARG A 195 9.66 22.55 2.84
C ARG A 195 10.50 21.31 3.10
#